data_AF-A5DZ36-F1
#
_entry.id   AF-A5DZ36-F1
#
_cell.length_a   1.000
_cell.length_b   1.000
_cell.length_c   1.000
_cell.angle_alpha   90.00
_cell.angle_beta   90.00
_cell.angle_gamma   90.00
#
_symmetry.space_group_name_H-M   'P 1'
#
loop_
_entity.id
_entity.type
_entity.pdbx_description
1 polymer ?
#
loop_
_entity_poly.entity_id
_entity_poly.type
_entity_poly.pdbx_seq_one_letter_code
_entity_poly.pdbx_strand_id
1 'polypeptide(L)'
;MSYVPSNYSETTLASLSHVVMFHVLWVENIAKSKVAQLDEWKDFIDPHNASADRIKKSRVIREVRDEGDRDGEATEGDTAYIGNTNGTAIYKLLLRDGFNNFSYAYEAEPLRFMRQENTGTPMPIRLGGRLIVKQGAPIKRGVLFLTHKNCEYKGINPADAALVRTLNDGAAARAIDLLSRG
;
A
#
# COMPACT_ATOMS: atom_id res chain seq x y z
N MET A 1 -22.17 -2.78 12.93
CA MET A 1 -22.59 -1.40 13.23
C MET A 1 -21.88 -0.46 12.26
N SER A 2 -22.47 0.71 11.96
CA SER A 2 -21.99 1.62 10.92
C SER A 2 -20.97 2.64 11.44
N TYR A 3 -20.04 3.06 10.60
CA TYR A 3 -19.16 4.20 10.80
C TYR A 3 -19.53 5.31 9.81
N VAL A 4 -19.94 6.47 10.32
CA VAL A 4 -20.32 7.62 9.49
C VAL A 4 -19.24 8.71 9.63
N PRO A 5 -18.34 8.87 8.63
CA PRO A 5 -17.20 9.78 8.74
C PRO A 5 -17.59 11.25 8.88
N SER A 6 -18.74 11.66 8.32
CA SER A 6 -19.24 13.03 8.41
C SER A 6 -19.52 13.48 9.85
N ASN A 7 -19.77 12.55 10.77
CA ASN A 7 -19.94 12.87 12.19
C ASN A 7 -18.62 13.36 12.85
N TYR A 8 -17.50 13.22 12.14
CA TYR A 8 -16.16 13.54 12.64
C TYR A 8 -15.43 14.58 11.79
N SER A 9 -16.08 15.16 10.77
CA SER A 9 -15.43 16.12 9.86
C SER A 9 -15.01 17.41 10.54
N GLU A 10 -15.81 17.88 11.50
CA GLU A 10 -15.57 19.12 12.25
C GLU A 10 -14.75 18.87 13.54
N THR A 11 -14.59 17.60 13.91
CA THR A 11 -13.95 17.22 15.17
C THR A 11 -12.46 16.99 14.97
N THR A 12 -11.63 17.80 15.66
CA THR A 12 -10.17 17.69 15.57
C THR A 12 -9.65 16.36 16.09
N LEU A 13 -10.20 15.87 17.20
CA LEU A 13 -9.81 14.63 17.88
C LEU A 13 -11.06 13.91 18.41
N ALA A 14 -11.23 12.66 18.03
CA ALA A 14 -12.29 11.78 18.52
C ALA A 14 -11.74 10.35 18.65
N SER A 15 -12.58 9.46 19.17
CA SER A 15 -12.32 8.03 19.23
C SER A 15 -13.51 7.26 18.68
N LEU A 16 -13.24 6.15 18.01
CA LEU A 16 -14.27 5.26 17.50
C LEU A 16 -15.11 4.71 18.67
N SER A 17 -16.43 4.90 18.62
CA SER A 17 -17.34 4.57 19.72
C SER A 17 -17.55 3.06 19.93
N HIS A 18 -17.25 2.25 18.93
CA HIS A 18 -17.63 0.85 18.86
C HIS A 18 -16.74 0.09 17.87
N VAL A 19 -16.76 -1.24 17.92
CA VAL A 19 -16.01 -2.06 16.95
C VAL A 19 -16.70 -1.99 15.58
N VAL A 20 -15.92 -1.77 14.53
CA VAL A 20 -16.43 -1.71 13.14
C VAL A 20 -15.58 -2.62 12.26
N MET A 21 -16.24 -3.36 11.38
CA MET A 21 -15.60 -4.14 10.33
C MET A 21 -15.66 -3.36 9.02
N PHE A 22 -14.51 -3.25 8.36
CA PHE A 22 -14.34 -2.60 7.07
C PHE A 22 -13.81 -3.58 6.04
N HIS A 23 -14.18 -3.37 4.78
CA HIS A 23 -13.44 -3.88 3.63
C HIS A 23 -12.37 -2.88 3.22
N VAL A 24 -11.16 -3.36 2.97
CA VAL A 24 -10.07 -2.53 2.40
C VAL A 24 -10.27 -2.43 0.90
N LEU A 25 -10.60 -1.24 0.40
CA LEU A 25 -10.88 -1.00 -1.02
C LEU A 25 -9.66 -0.54 -1.80
N TRP A 26 -8.75 0.19 -1.16
CA TRP A 26 -7.52 0.67 -1.78
C TRP A 26 -6.43 0.84 -0.73
N VAL A 27 -5.18 0.70 -1.16
CA VAL A 27 -3.99 0.96 -0.35
C VAL A 27 -3.00 1.77 -1.18
N GLU A 28 -2.48 2.84 -0.60
CA GLU A 28 -1.52 3.74 -1.23
C GLU A 28 -0.30 3.89 -0.32
N ASN A 29 0.91 3.75 -0.88
CA ASN A 29 2.14 4.03 -0.15
C ASN A 29 2.43 5.54 -0.21
N ILE A 30 2.09 6.26 0.86
CA ILE A 30 2.27 7.71 0.93
C ILE A 30 3.72 8.13 1.22
N ALA A 31 4.60 7.18 1.51
CA ALA A 31 6.04 7.45 1.64
C ALA A 31 6.77 7.45 0.28
N LYS A 32 6.16 6.89 -0.78
CA LYS A 32 6.70 6.91 -2.15
C LYS A 32 6.08 8.04 -2.96
N SER A 33 6.87 8.72 -3.80
CA SER A 33 6.34 9.71 -4.73
C SER A 33 5.40 9.04 -5.76
N LYS A 34 4.39 9.78 -6.24
CA LYS A 34 3.46 9.26 -7.27
C LYS A 34 4.20 8.79 -8.53
N VAL A 35 5.25 9.49 -8.92
CA VAL A 35 6.08 9.13 -10.09
C VAL A 35 6.76 7.77 -9.86
N ALA A 36 7.35 7.55 -8.68
CA ALA A 36 7.97 6.27 -8.36
C ALA A 36 6.94 5.14 -8.30
N GLN A 37 5.76 5.40 -7.73
CA GLN A 37 4.66 4.44 -7.73
C GLN A 37 4.20 4.12 -9.17
N LEU A 38 4.08 5.13 -10.03
CA LEU A 38 3.66 4.97 -11.42
C LEU A 38 4.68 4.13 -12.21
N ASP A 39 5.97 4.38 -12.04
CA ASP A 39 7.04 3.61 -12.65
C ASP A 39 6.97 2.14 -12.19
N GLU A 40 6.80 1.88 -10.89
CA GLU A 40 6.65 0.52 -10.34
C GLU A 40 5.45 -0.24 -10.92
N TRP A 41 4.32 0.44 -11.10
CA TRP A 41 3.13 -0.16 -11.74
C TRP A 41 3.30 -0.40 -13.24
N LYS A 42 4.01 0.47 -13.96
CA LYS A 42 4.32 0.27 -15.38
C LYS A 42 5.28 -0.90 -15.58
N ASP A 43 6.33 -0.95 -14.76
CA ASP A 43 7.32 -2.04 -14.74
C ASP A 43 6.66 -3.40 -14.48
N PHE A 44 5.63 -3.42 -13.63
CA PHE A 44 4.85 -4.63 -13.37
C PHE A 44 4.07 -5.14 -14.61
N ILE A 45 3.51 -4.24 -15.42
CA ILE A 45 2.74 -4.62 -16.62
C ILE A 45 3.65 -4.95 -17.80
N ASP A 46 4.72 -4.17 -17.99
CA ASP A 46 5.68 -4.34 -19.08
C ASP A 46 7.12 -4.37 -18.53
N PRO A 47 7.58 -5.53 -18.04
CA PRO A 47 8.93 -5.68 -17.50
C PRO A 47 10.03 -5.46 -18.55
N HIS A 48 9.72 -5.65 -19.84
CA HIS A 48 10.73 -5.63 -20.90
C HIS A 48 11.14 -4.19 -21.20
N ASN A 49 10.17 -3.27 -21.24
CA ASN A 49 10.42 -1.86 -21.45
C ASN A 49 11.07 -1.17 -20.24
N ALA A 50 10.78 -1.65 -19.03
CA ALA A 50 11.39 -1.16 -17.77
C ALA A 50 12.92 -1.21 -17.78
N SER A 51 13.49 -2.30 -18.31
CA SER A 51 14.94 -2.49 -18.38
C SER A 51 15.62 -1.45 -19.29
N ALA A 52 14.99 -1.10 -20.41
CA ALA A 52 15.50 -0.13 -21.37
C ALA A 52 15.48 1.30 -20.82
N ASP A 53 14.48 1.66 -20.01
CA ASP A 53 14.39 2.98 -19.40
C ASP A 53 15.30 3.15 -18.18
N ARG A 54 15.57 2.08 -17.40
CA ARG A 54 16.60 2.11 -16.34
C ARG A 54 17.98 2.42 -16.89
N ILE A 55 18.34 1.85 -18.05
CA ILE A 55 19.62 2.13 -18.73
C ILE A 55 19.71 3.59 -19.21
N LYS A 56 18.57 4.24 -19.52
CA LYS A 56 18.55 5.67 -19.89
C LYS A 56 18.66 6.58 -18.66
N LYS A 57 18.02 6.22 -17.54
CA LYS A 57 18.10 6.96 -16.28
C LYS A 57 19.45 6.79 -15.55
N SER A 58 20.18 5.71 -15.80
CA SER A 58 21.51 5.45 -15.20
C SER A 58 22.68 6.21 -15.85
N ARG A 59 22.44 7.04 -16.88
CA ARG A 59 23.47 7.86 -17.54
C ARG A 59 23.97 9.08 -16.73
N VAL A 60 23.76 9.11 -15.42
CA VAL A 60 24.58 9.94 -14.52
C VAL A 60 25.60 9.02 -13.85
N ILE A 61 26.61 8.64 -14.63
CA ILE A 61 27.80 7.95 -14.13
C ILE A 61 28.59 8.99 -13.36
N ARG A 62 28.48 8.96 -12.03
CA ARG A 62 29.45 9.66 -11.18
C ARG A 62 30.67 8.75 -11.11
N GLU A 63 31.70 9.09 -11.86
CA GLU A 63 32.98 8.38 -11.82
C GLU A 63 33.52 8.42 -10.37
N VAL A 64 33.50 7.27 -9.70
CA VAL A 64 34.27 7.05 -8.47
C VAL A 64 35.52 6.31 -8.93
N ARG A 65 36.67 7.00 -8.92
CA ARG A 65 37.97 6.34 -9.01
C ARG A 65 38.16 5.51 -7.75
N ASP A 66 38.29 4.20 -7.93
CA ASP A 66 38.72 3.29 -6.87
C ASP A 66 40.05 2.67 -7.32
N GLU A 67 41.12 2.96 -6.59
CA GLU A 67 42.41 2.27 -6.68
C GLU A 67 42.46 1.30 -5.49
N GLY A 68 42.46 -0.01 -5.76
CA GLY A 68 42.81 -0.99 -4.73
C GLY A 68 42.23 -2.39 -4.92
N ASP A 69 43.06 -3.28 -5.45
CA ASP A 69 42.94 -4.74 -5.54
C ASP A 69 42.14 -5.46 -4.42
N ARG A 70 41.32 -6.45 -4.81
CA ARG A 70 41.46 -7.86 -4.39
C ARG A 70 40.35 -8.76 -4.95
N ASP A 71 40.80 -9.92 -5.43
CA ASP A 71 40.03 -11.02 -5.96
C ASP A 71 38.93 -11.53 -5.02
N GLY A 72 37.74 -11.73 -5.57
CA GLY A 72 36.58 -12.27 -4.86
C GLY A 72 35.47 -12.61 -5.86
N GLU A 73 35.59 -13.79 -6.47
CA GLU A 73 34.59 -14.38 -7.35
C GLU A 73 33.29 -14.65 -6.57
N ALA A 74 32.25 -13.85 -6.81
CA ALA A 74 30.88 -14.13 -6.43
C ALA A 74 30.00 -14.00 -7.68
N THR A 75 29.50 -15.13 -8.12
CA THR A 75 28.62 -15.30 -9.27
C THR A 75 27.30 -14.56 -9.00
N GLU A 76 27.10 -13.42 -9.67
CA GLU A 76 25.84 -12.67 -9.66
C GLU A 76 24.76 -13.48 -10.39
N GLY A 77 23.99 -14.21 -9.59
CA GLY A 77 22.76 -14.89 -9.99
C GLY A 77 21.66 -14.62 -8.99
N ASP A 78 21.53 -13.37 -8.53
CA ASP A 78 20.38 -12.94 -7.75
C ASP A 78 19.69 -11.82 -8.52
N THR A 79 18.57 -12.15 -9.16
CA THR A 79 17.54 -11.19 -9.54
C THR A 79 17.03 -10.53 -8.26
N ALA A 80 17.82 -9.60 -7.74
CA ALA A 80 17.42 -8.70 -6.69
C ALA A 80 16.28 -7.85 -7.26
N TYR A 81 15.04 -8.24 -6.93
CA TYR A 81 13.93 -7.31 -6.87
C TYR A 81 14.28 -6.24 -5.83
N ILE A 82 15.11 -5.28 -6.22
CA ILE A 82 15.36 -4.04 -5.47
C ILE A 82 14.07 -3.23 -5.60
N GLY A 83 13.12 -3.58 -4.75
CA GLY A 83 11.80 -2.97 -4.70
C GLY A 83 11.19 -3.01 -3.31
N ASN A 84 11.99 -3.19 -2.25
CA ASN A 84 11.44 -3.18 -0.91
C ASN A 84 12.41 -2.71 0.17
N THR A 85 12.64 -1.40 0.23
CA THR A 85 12.95 -0.72 1.50
C THR A 85 11.69 -0.67 2.38
N ASN A 86 11.20 -1.86 2.78
CA ASN A 86 10.01 -2.08 3.61
C ASN A 86 10.02 -1.33 4.95
N GLY A 87 11.19 -0.86 5.41
CA GLY A 87 11.31 -0.12 6.67
C GLY A 87 10.75 1.30 6.65
N THR A 88 10.46 1.87 5.48
CA THR A 88 10.02 3.28 5.33
C THR A 88 8.61 3.44 4.78
N ALA A 89 7.94 2.34 4.40
CA ALA A 89 6.61 2.40 3.82
C ALA A 89 5.57 2.80 4.88
N ILE A 90 4.80 3.85 4.55
CA ILE A 90 3.64 4.30 5.32
C ILE A 90 2.44 4.23 4.41
N TYR A 91 1.38 3.57 4.87
CA TYR A 91 0.20 3.33 4.05
C TYR A 91 -1.00 4.19 4.42
N LYS A 92 -1.70 4.66 3.38
CA LYS A 92 -3.07 5.20 3.44
C LYS A 92 -4.02 4.15 2.88
N LEU A 93 -5.11 3.90 3.60
CA LEU A 93 -6.14 2.96 3.21
C LEU A 93 -7.44 3.68 2.88
N LEU A 94 -8.14 3.22 1.86
CA LEU A 94 -9.56 3.49 1.64
C LEU A 94 -10.36 2.31 2.18
N LEU A 95 -11.28 2.58 3.09
CA LEU A 95 -12.08 1.60 3.81
C LEU A 95 -13.57 1.79 3.48
N ARG A 96 -14.33 0.69 3.51
CA ARG A 96 -15.79 0.71 3.41
C ARG A 96 -16.43 -0.14 4.49
N ASP A 97 -17.36 0.43 5.25
CA ASP A 97 -18.10 -0.32 6.28
C ASP A 97 -19.20 -1.21 5.66
N GLY A 98 -19.89 -1.99 6.50
CA GLY A 98 -21.02 -2.84 6.07
C GLY A 98 -22.26 -2.07 5.59
N PHE A 99 -22.27 -0.74 5.66
CA PHE A 99 -23.37 0.14 5.26
C PHE A 99 -22.99 1.05 4.08
N ASN A 100 -21.89 0.73 3.38
CA ASN A 100 -21.36 1.51 2.25
C ASN A 100 -20.90 2.93 2.60
N ASN A 101 -20.50 3.18 3.84
CA ASN A 101 -19.80 4.40 4.20
C ASN A 101 -18.30 4.25 3.96
N PHE A 102 -17.70 5.28 3.37
CA PHE A 102 -16.28 5.27 2.98
C PHE A 102 -15.46 6.10 3.95
N SER A 103 -14.32 5.58 4.39
CA SER A 103 -13.40 6.30 5.26
C SER A 103 -11.97 6.15 4.78
N TYR A 104 -11.17 7.18 5.01
CA TYR A 104 -9.72 7.02 4.98
C TYR A 104 -9.21 6.51 6.32
N ALA A 105 -8.08 5.82 6.26
CA ALA A 105 -7.29 5.49 7.43
C ALA A 105 -5.80 5.63 7.11
N TYR A 106 -5.02 6.08 8.08
CA TYR A 106 -3.57 6.10 8.00
C TYR A 106 -2.97 5.08 8.94
N GLU A 107 -1.88 4.47 8.48
CA GLU A 107 -0.96 3.74 9.31
C GLU A 107 -0.26 4.70 10.28
N ALA A 108 -0.58 4.60 11.57
CA ALA A 108 0.07 5.39 12.62
C ALA A 108 1.37 4.76 13.12
N GLU A 109 1.47 3.43 12.98
CA GLU A 109 2.69 2.67 13.20
C GLU A 109 2.79 1.55 12.16
N PRO A 110 4.00 1.07 11.84
CA PRO A 110 4.21 -0.01 10.89
C PRO A 110 3.37 -1.30 11.12
N LEU A 111 2.23 -1.47 10.45
CA LEU A 111 1.31 -2.62 10.52
C LEU A 111 1.89 -3.89 9.89
N ARG A 112 1.88 -5.00 10.64
CA ARG A 112 2.53 -6.26 10.25
C ARG A 112 1.90 -6.88 9.00
N PHE A 113 0.56 -6.86 8.93
CA PHE A 113 -0.17 -7.47 7.83
C PHE A 113 0.11 -6.81 6.47
N MET A 114 0.57 -5.56 6.45
CA MET A 114 0.97 -4.86 5.21
C MET A 114 2.33 -5.29 4.66
N ARG A 115 3.07 -6.16 5.37
CA ARG A 115 4.43 -6.58 4.99
C ARG A 115 4.58 -8.09 4.93
N GLN A 116 3.51 -8.83 5.22
CA GLN A 116 3.53 -10.29 5.30
C GLN A 116 3.04 -10.95 4.02
N GLU A 117 2.12 -10.31 3.30
CA GLU A 117 1.53 -10.89 2.10
C GLU A 117 2.37 -10.55 0.87
N ASN A 118 2.80 -11.57 0.13
CA ASN A 118 3.28 -11.37 -1.24
C ASN A 118 2.08 -11.52 -2.18
N THR A 119 1.59 -10.38 -2.68
CA THR A 119 0.44 -10.35 -3.60
C THR A 119 0.84 -10.64 -5.04
N GLY A 120 2.14 -10.70 -5.34
CA GLY A 120 2.64 -10.71 -6.72
C GLY A 120 2.38 -9.39 -7.45
N THR A 121 2.02 -8.31 -6.75
CA THR A 121 1.78 -6.98 -7.31
C THR A 121 2.46 -5.92 -6.44
N PRO A 122 2.57 -4.66 -6.90
CA PRO A 122 3.02 -3.55 -6.04
C PRO A 122 2.11 -3.26 -4.82
N MET A 123 0.95 -3.91 -4.69
CA MET A 123 0.08 -3.76 -3.53
C MET A 123 0.55 -4.59 -2.33
N PRO A 124 0.54 -4.01 -1.11
CA PRO A 124 1.00 -4.71 0.09
C PRO A 124 0.06 -5.84 0.56
N ILE A 125 -1.22 -5.79 0.15
CA ILE A 125 -2.24 -6.79 0.47
C ILE A 125 -3.25 -6.90 -0.68
N ARG A 126 -3.95 -8.03 -0.78
CA ARG A 126 -5.08 -8.15 -1.71
C ARG A 126 -6.25 -7.26 -1.27
N LEU A 127 -6.90 -6.62 -2.24
CA LEU A 127 -8.05 -5.75 -1.98
C LEU A 127 -9.31 -6.57 -1.66
N GLY A 128 -10.21 -5.98 -0.89
CA GLY A 128 -11.45 -6.59 -0.42
C GLY A 128 -11.32 -7.36 0.89
N GLY A 129 -10.13 -7.40 1.50
CA GLY A 129 -9.91 -8.04 2.80
C GLY A 129 -10.64 -7.32 3.94
N ARG A 130 -11.02 -8.08 4.98
CA ARG A 130 -11.72 -7.56 6.16
C ARG A 130 -10.74 -7.03 7.19
N LEU A 131 -10.95 -5.80 7.62
CA LEU A 131 -10.21 -5.13 8.69
C LEU A 131 -11.17 -4.81 9.84
N ILE A 132 -10.90 -5.34 11.03
CA ILE A 132 -11.64 -4.99 12.24
C ILE A 132 -10.91 -3.83 12.91
N VAL A 133 -11.60 -2.71 13.09
CA VAL A 133 -11.10 -1.58 13.88
C VAL A 133 -11.83 -1.57 15.22
N LYS A 134 -11.06 -1.61 16.29
CA LYS A 134 -11.56 -1.73 17.66
C LYS A 134 -12.06 -0.39 18.18
N GLN A 135 -13.00 -0.45 19.12
CA GLN A 135 -13.44 0.71 19.89
C GLN A 135 -12.23 1.43 20.51
N GLY A 136 -12.29 2.75 20.55
CA GLY A 136 -11.22 3.61 21.06
C GLY A 136 -10.17 3.98 20.01
N ALA A 137 -10.24 3.45 18.77
CA ALA A 137 -9.33 3.85 17.70
C ALA A 137 -9.36 5.37 17.47
N PRO A 138 -8.20 6.06 17.43
CA PRO A 138 -8.17 7.51 17.27
C PRO A 138 -8.68 7.94 15.89
N ILE A 139 -9.51 8.97 15.90
CA ILE A 139 -10.00 9.67 14.72
C ILE A 139 -9.48 11.10 14.80
N LYS A 140 -8.81 11.59 13.76
CA LYS A 140 -8.40 13.00 13.66
C LYS A 140 -8.92 13.57 12.35
N ARG A 141 -9.71 14.65 12.42
CA ARG A 141 -10.30 15.31 11.23
C ARG A 141 -10.99 14.31 10.30
N GLY A 142 -11.81 13.43 10.86
CA GLY A 142 -12.54 12.40 10.11
C GLY A 142 -11.71 11.23 9.58
N VAL A 143 -10.44 11.09 9.95
CA VAL A 143 -9.56 10.00 9.47
C VAL A 143 -9.15 9.08 10.62
N LEU A 144 -9.21 7.77 10.40
CA LEU A 144 -8.79 6.75 11.36
C LEU A 144 -7.26 6.61 11.40
N PHE A 145 -6.70 6.47 12.60
CA PHE A 145 -5.26 6.21 12.80
C PHE A 145 -5.07 4.80 13.35
N LEU A 146 -4.51 3.93 12.52
CA LEU A 146 -4.42 2.49 12.77
C LEU A 146 -3.10 2.13 13.46
N THR A 147 -3.20 1.27 14.47
CA THR A 147 -2.10 0.65 15.20
C THR A 147 -2.37 -0.84 15.37
N HIS A 148 -1.36 -1.64 15.67
CA HIS A 148 -1.51 -3.06 15.99
C HIS A 148 -2.49 -3.29 17.14
N LYS A 149 -2.59 -2.34 18.07
CA LYS A 149 -3.49 -2.46 19.22
C LYS A 149 -4.94 -2.28 18.82
N ASN A 150 -5.22 -1.35 17.92
CA ASN A 150 -6.58 -0.92 17.59
C ASN A 150 -7.14 -1.51 16.29
N CYS A 151 -6.39 -2.32 15.55
CA CYS A 151 -6.90 -2.99 14.36
C CYS A 151 -6.42 -4.43 14.23
N GLU A 152 -7.20 -5.24 13.52
CA GLU A 152 -6.89 -6.62 13.21
C GLU A 152 -7.35 -6.96 11.79
N TYR A 153 -6.41 -7.32 10.93
CA TYR A 153 -6.71 -7.77 9.57
C TYR A 153 -7.07 -9.25 9.57
N LYS A 154 -8.23 -9.59 9.01
CA LYS A 154 -8.76 -10.95 8.93
C LYS A 154 -8.57 -11.59 7.54
N GLY A 155 -7.96 -10.87 6.60
CA GLY A 155 -7.74 -11.35 5.25
C GLY A 155 -9.02 -11.41 4.40
N ILE A 156 -8.93 -12.16 3.32
CA ILE A 156 -10.02 -12.37 2.38
C ILE A 156 -10.99 -13.42 2.93
N ASN A 157 -12.29 -13.12 2.89
CA ASN A 157 -13.33 -14.07 3.24
C ASN A 157 -14.01 -14.60 1.97
N PRO A 158 -14.29 -15.92 1.85
CA PRO A 158 -14.99 -16.48 0.69
C PRO A 158 -16.35 -15.82 0.39
N ALA A 159 -17.05 -15.33 1.43
CA ALA A 159 -18.32 -14.63 1.25
C ALA A 159 -18.18 -13.29 0.51
N ASP A 160 -16.97 -12.72 0.43
CA ASP A 160 -16.69 -11.47 -0.26
C ASP A 160 -16.08 -11.68 -1.66
N ALA A 161 -16.08 -12.91 -2.19
CA ALA A 161 -15.37 -13.26 -3.43
C ALA A 161 -15.71 -12.34 -4.62
N ALA A 162 -16.97 -11.94 -4.76
CA ALA A 162 -17.39 -11.01 -5.81
C ALA A 162 -16.72 -9.63 -5.67
N LEU A 163 -16.69 -9.07 -4.46
CA LEU A 163 -16.02 -7.79 -4.19
C LEU A 163 -14.53 -7.89 -4.45
N VAL A 164 -13.89 -8.94 -3.95
CA VAL A 164 -12.46 -9.18 -4.11
C VAL A 164 -12.11 -9.26 -5.59
N ARG A 165 -12.88 -10.01 -6.37
CA ARG A 165 -12.70 -10.08 -7.81
C ARG A 165 -12.82 -8.69 -8.45
N THR A 166 -13.89 -7.96 -8.18
CA THR A 166 -14.09 -6.61 -8.74
C THR A 166 -12.94 -5.65 -8.42
N LEU A 167 -12.41 -5.68 -7.19
CA LEU A 167 -11.35 -4.77 -6.76
C LEU A 167 -9.97 -5.13 -7.32
N ASN A 168 -9.69 -6.42 -7.54
CA ASN A 168 -8.38 -6.88 -8.01
C ASN A 168 -8.31 -7.03 -9.54
N ASP A 169 -9.42 -7.37 -10.21
CA ASP A 169 -9.49 -7.49 -11.68
C ASP A 169 -9.20 -6.13 -12.33
N GLY A 170 -8.06 -6.00 -13.02
CA GLY A 170 -7.63 -4.73 -13.63
C GLY A 170 -7.09 -3.69 -12.63
N ALA A 171 -6.70 -4.10 -11.42
CA ALA A 171 -6.16 -3.19 -10.41
C ALA A 171 -4.93 -2.41 -10.91
N ALA A 172 -4.05 -3.05 -11.68
CA ALA A 172 -2.86 -2.41 -12.23
C ALA A 172 -3.20 -1.26 -13.20
N ALA A 173 -4.12 -1.51 -14.14
CA ALA A 173 -4.58 -0.47 -15.07
C ALA A 173 -5.25 0.70 -14.33
N ARG A 174 -6.07 0.40 -13.30
CA ARG A 174 -6.66 1.43 -12.43
C ARG A 174 -5.61 2.22 -11.66
N ALA A 175 -4.58 1.55 -11.13
CA ALA A 175 -3.50 2.21 -10.41
C ALA A 175 -2.78 3.23 -11.30
N ILE A 176 -2.43 2.83 -12.53
CA ILE A 176 -1.75 3.68 -13.51
C ILE A 176 -2.63 4.88 -13.88
N ASP A 177 -3.91 4.66 -14.15
CA ASP A 177 -4.85 5.74 -14.49
C ASP A 177 -4.99 6.75 -13.35
N LEU A 178 -5.13 6.28 -12.11
CA LEU A 178 -5.22 7.14 -10.93
C LEU A 178 -3.94 7.95 -10.69
N LEU A 179 -2.78 7.32 -10.86
CA LEU A 179 -1.47 7.96 -10.66
C LEU A 179 -1.10 8.92 -11.80
N SER A 180 -1.63 8.72 -13.01
CA SER A 180 -1.36 9.57 -14.17
C SER A 180 -2.21 10.85 -14.19
N ARG A 181 -3.33 10.87 -13.47
CA ARG A 181 -4.30 11.98 -13.47
C ARG A 181 -4.08 13.04 -12.39
N GLY A 182 -3.22 12.80 -11.40
CA GLY A 182 -3.08 13.67 -10.23
C GLY A 182 -1.65 14.02 -9.90
#